data_AF-A0A645E247-F1
#
_entry.id   AF-A0A645E247-F1
#
_cell.length_a   1.000
_cell.length_b   1.000
_cell.length_c   1.000
_cell.angle_alpha   90.00
_cell.angle_beta   90.00
_cell.angle_gamma   90.00
#
_symmetry.space_group_name_H-M   'P 1'
#
loop_
_entity.id
_entity.type
_entity.pdbx_description
1 polymer ?
#
loop_
_entity_poly.entity_id
_entity_poly.type
_entity_poly.pdbx_seq_one_letter_code
_entity_poly.pdbx_strand_id
1 'polypeptide(L)'
;MEVLRYREHYILYPVAYRSLSPQVSRKKNLATGGVFSSITGSLHQEELEQIFSLLPLDVAFIDHEDRVKFYSDPPHRIFPRSPQVIGRLVQNCHPPKSVGTVQAILDSFKEGREDTAEFYLTMQGKFVHIQYYAVRSMDGSYLGTLEVTQDATHLRNLSGEKRLL
;
A
#
# COMPACT_ATOMS: atom_id res chain seq x y z
N MET A 1 -4.49 26.94 2.61
CA MET A 1 -4.21 26.74 1.17
C MET A 1 -3.18 25.64 0.87
N GLU A 2 -2.46 25.07 1.86
CA GLU A 2 -1.35 24.13 1.60
C GLU A 2 -1.77 22.64 1.49
N VAL A 3 -2.82 22.21 2.21
CA VAL A 3 -3.37 20.83 2.14
C VAL A 3 -4.09 20.56 0.82
N LEU A 4 -4.81 21.57 0.28
CA LEU A 4 -5.40 21.49 -1.06
C LEU A 4 -4.29 21.31 -2.10
N ARG A 5 -3.19 22.05 -1.98
CA ARG A 5 -2.02 21.88 -2.85
C ARG A 5 -1.40 20.49 -2.76
N TYR A 6 -1.34 19.83 -1.59
CA TYR A 6 -0.76 18.49 -1.50
C TYR A 6 -1.61 17.45 -2.24
N ARG A 7 -2.91 17.36 -1.92
CA ARG A 7 -3.83 16.42 -2.60
C ARG A 7 -3.91 16.74 -4.09
N GLU A 8 -3.99 18.02 -4.45
CA GLU A 8 -3.99 18.42 -5.84
C GLU A 8 -2.67 18.03 -6.51
N HIS A 9 -1.50 18.48 -6.06
CA HIS A 9 -0.22 18.26 -6.77
C HIS A 9 0.29 16.84 -6.75
N TYR A 10 0.09 16.09 -5.68
CA TYR A 10 0.74 14.79 -5.50
C TYR A 10 -0.20 13.60 -5.68
N ILE A 11 -1.52 13.81 -5.61
CA ILE A 11 -2.51 12.74 -5.79
C ILE A 11 -3.37 13.01 -7.04
N LEU A 12 -4.07 14.14 -7.12
CA LEU A 12 -5.06 14.39 -8.17
C LEU A 12 -4.44 14.81 -9.52
N TYR A 13 -3.44 15.69 -9.54
CA TYR A 13 -2.77 16.16 -10.76
C TYR A 13 -2.04 15.03 -11.50
N PRO A 14 -1.25 14.15 -10.83
CA PRO A 14 -0.62 13.01 -11.50
C PRO A 14 -1.65 12.01 -12.05
N VAL A 15 -2.75 11.78 -11.33
CA VAL A 15 -3.87 10.93 -11.78
C VAL A 15 -4.56 11.53 -13.01
N ALA A 16 -4.91 12.82 -12.97
CA ALA A 16 -5.55 13.53 -14.08
C ALA A 16 -4.63 13.67 -15.31
N TYR A 17 -3.34 13.92 -15.11
CA TYR A 17 -2.37 14.01 -16.21
C TYR A 17 -2.25 12.69 -16.98
N ARG A 18 -2.31 11.55 -16.27
CA ARG A 18 -2.19 10.22 -16.87
C ARG A 18 -3.50 9.72 -17.49
N SER A 19 -4.66 10.16 -17.02
CA SER A 19 -5.95 9.90 -17.70
C SER A 19 -6.07 10.67 -19.03
N LEU A 20 -5.41 11.83 -19.13
CA LEU A 20 -5.37 12.67 -20.34
C LEU A 20 -4.23 12.34 -21.31
N SER A 21 -3.19 11.63 -20.86
CA SER A 21 -2.10 11.16 -21.72
C SER A 21 -2.58 10.03 -22.63
N PRO A 22 -2.18 9.96 -23.92
CA PRO A 22 -2.59 8.88 -24.81
C PRO A 22 -2.19 7.53 -24.21
N GLN A 23 -3.21 6.79 -23.76
CA GLN A 23 -3.08 5.50 -23.12
C GLN A 23 -2.44 4.51 -24.10
N VAL A 24 -1.19 4.10 -23.86
CA VAL A 24 -0.70 2.85 -24.42
C VAL A 24 -1.56 1.76 -23.79
N SER A 25 -2.49 1.24 -24.58
CA SER A 25 -3.55 0.33 -24.16
C SER A 25 -2.99 -1.02 -23.71
N ARG A 26 -2.55 -1.10 -22.45
CA ARG A 26 -2.47 -2.39 -21.76
C ARG A 26 -3.88 -2.77 -21.30
N LYS A 27 -4.69 -3.29 -22.22
CA LYS A 27 -5.83 -4.15 -21.84
C LYS A 27 -5.26 -5.39 -21.16
N LYS A 28 -5.03 -5.33 -19.85
CA LYS A 28 -5.01 -6.55 -19.04
C LYS A 28 -6.47 -6.99 -18.93
N ASN A 29 -6.74 -8.25 -19.27
CA ASN A 29 -7.99 -8.90 -18.90
C ASN A 29 -8.03 -8.97 -17.36
N LEU A 30 -8.51 -7.90 -16.70
CA LEU A 30 -9.05 -8.02 -15.35
C LEU A 30 -10.27 -8.93 -15.47
N ALA A 31 -10.36 -9.94 -14.61
CA ALA A 31 -11.52 -10.80 -14.54
C ALA A 31 -12.76 -9.93 -14.28
N THR A 32 -13.61 -9.78 -15.29
CA THR A 32 -14.87 -9.05 -15.20
C THR A 32 -15.84 -9.83 -14.31
N GLY A 33 -16.05 -9.40 -13.06
CA GLY A 33 -17.17 -9.92 -12.25
C GLY A 33 -17.05 -9.91 -10.73
N GLY A 34 -15.94 -9.44 -10.14
CA GLY A 34 -15.82 -9.39 -8.67
C GLY A 34 -16.52 -8.17 -8.06
N VAL A 35 -17.44 -8.40 -7.11
CA VAL A 35 -17.94 -7.37 -6.18
C VAL A 35 -17.37 -7.69 -4.81
N PHE A 36 -16.65 -6.74 -4.21
CA PHE A 36 -16.33 -6.81 -2.79
C PHE A 36 -17.60 -6.51 -2.02
N SER A 37 -17.99 -7.39 -1.10
CA SER A 37 -19.18 -7.24 -0.27
C SER A 37 -18.82 -7.44 1.20
N SER A 38 -19.35 -6.58 2.04
CA SER A 38 -19.14 -6.56 3.48
C SER A 38 -20.42 -6.15 4.21
N ILE A 39 -20.43 -6.25 5.53
CA ILE A 39 -21.56 -5.77 6.36
C ILE A 39 -21.80 -4.25 6.22
N THR A 40 -20.80 -3.49 5.77
CA THR A 40 -20.87 -2.03 5.60
C THR A 40 -21.15 -1.59 4.16
N GLY A 41 -21.43 -2.53 3.25
CA GLY A 41 -21.74 -2.25 1.84
C GLY A 41 -20.88 -3.04 0.87
N SER A 42 -20.90 -2.62 -0.39
CA SER A 42 -20.20 -3.29 -1.49
C SER A 42 -19.50 -2.31 -2.42
N LEU A 43 -18.44 -2.79 -3.07
CA LEU A 43 -17.67 -2.06 -4.08
C LEU A 43 -17.47 -2.94 -5.32
N HIS A 44 -17.68 -2.37 -6.50
CA HIS A 44 -17.19 -2.96 -7.73
C HIS A 44 -15.65 -2.97 -7.73
N GLN A 45 -15.07 -3.92 -8.46
CA GLN A 45 -13.62 -4.01 -8.58
C GLN A 45 -12.97 -2.68 -9.03
N GLU A 46 -13.56 -1.99 -10.00
CA GLU A 46 -13.04 -0.70 -10.47
C GLU A 46 -13.00 0.36 -9.36
N GLU A 47 -14.06 0.43 -8.54
CA GLU A 47 -14.11 1.36 -7.40
C GLU A 47 -13.02 1.05 -6.38
N LEU A 48 -12.81 -0.23 -6.06
CA LEU A 48 -11.77 -0.67 -5.15
C LEU A 48 -10.37 -0.33 -5.67
N GLU A 49 -10.11 -0.55 -6.96
CA GLU A 49 -8.84 -0.18 -7.60
C GLU A 49 -8.60 1.34 -7.57
N GLN A 50 -9.62 2.15 -7.84
CA GLN A 50 -9.51 3.61 -7.76
C GLN A 50 -9.30 4.11 -6.33
N ILE A 51 -9.94 3.49 -5.33
CA ILE A 51 -9.68 3.84 -3.92
C ILE A 51 -8.20 3.61 -3.60
N PHE A 52 -7.64 2.45 -3.93
CA PHE A 52 -6.23 2.16 -3.67
C PHE A 52 -5.26 3.08 -4.42
N SER A 53 -5.65 3.63 -5.58
CA SER A 53 -4.82 4.59 -6.33
C SER A 53 -4.83 5.99 -5.73
N LEU A 54 -5.87 6.34 -4.95
CA LEU A 54 -6.07 7.65 -4.35
C LEU A 54 -5.61 7.75 -2.89
N LEU A 55 -5.49 6.62 -2.18
CA LEU A 55 -5.00 6.62 -0.81
C LEU A 55 -3.62 7.27 -0.74
N PRO A 56 -3.35 8.12 0.27
CA PRO A 56 -2.02 8.70 0.51
C PRO A 56 -1.08 7.66 1.15
N LEU A 57 -1.24 6.39 0.79
CA LEU A 57 -0.57 5.21 1.32
C LEU A 57 -0.33 4.22 0.17
N ASP A 58 0.83 3.61 0.17
CA ASP A 58 1.11 2.43 -0.63
C ASP A 58 0.78 1.19 0.19
N VAL A 59 0.16 0.20 -0.45
CA VAL A 59 -0.23 -1.06 0.18
C VAL A 59 0.46 -2.20 -0.57
N ALA A 60 0.91 -3.23 0.16
CA ALA A 60 1.20 -4.54 -0.37
C ALA A 60 0.64 -5.62 0.57
N PHE A 61 0.05 -6.66 -0.01
CA PHE A 61 -0.44 -7.81 0.75
C PHE A 61 0.38 -9.04 0.37
N ILE A 62 0.92 -9.68 1.39
CA ILE A 62 1.66 -10.93 1.35
C ILE A 62 0.77 -11.99 1.98
N ASP A 63 0.53 -13.11 1.31
CA ASP A 63 -0.32 -14.16 1.87
C ASP A 63 0.38 -15.00 2.95
N HIS A 64 -0.36 -15.94 3.54
CA HIS A 64 0.15 -16.85 4.57
C HIS A 64 1.34 -17.73 4.12
N GLU A 65 1.58 -17.88 2.82
CA GLU A 65 2.72 -18.61 2.24
C GLU A 65 3.91 -17.68 1.90
N ASP A 66 3.89 -16.44 2.40
CA ASP A 66 4.87 -15.39 2.13
C ASP A 66 4.95 -14.94 0.67
N ARG A 67 3.89 -15.15 -0.11
CA ARG A 67 3.84 -14.72 -1.52
C ARG A 67 3.14 -13.39 -1.65
N VAL A 68 3.73 -12.50 -2.44
CA VAL A 68 3.10 -11.20 -2.74
C VAL A 68 1.84 -11.43 -3.58
N LYS A 69 0.67 -11.17 -3.02
CA LYS A 69 -0.63 -11.34 -3.70
C LYS A 69 -1.15 -10.07 -4.34
N PHE A 70 -0.85 -8.92 -3.75
CA PHE A 70 -1.37 -7.63 -4.20
C PHE A 70 -0.42 -6.51 -3.83
N TYR A 71 -0.43 -5.44 -4.63
CA TYR A 71 0.11 -4.15 -4.27
C TYR A 71 -0.70 -3.04 -4.95
N SER A 72 -0.87 -1.90 -4.28
CA SER A 72 -1.38 -0.68 -4.94
C SER A 72 -0.26 -0.07 -5.79
N ASP A 73 -0.59 0.48 -6.96
CA ASP A 73 0.41 1.06 -7.87
C ASP A 73 0.09 2.52 -8.24
N PRO A 74 -0.10 3.42 -7.24
CA PRO A 74 -0.35 4.80 -7.55
C PRO A 74 0.92 5.47 -8.14
N PRO A 75 0.77 6.55 -8.93
CA PRO A 75 1.92 7.28 -9.47
C PRO A 75 2.90 7.80 -8.40
N HIS A 76 2.42 8.04 -7.19
CA HIS A 76 3.21 8.55 -6.06
C HIS A 76 3.89 7.46 -5.22
N ARG A 77 3.84 6.19 -5.65
CA ARG A 77 4.40 5.06 -4.90
C ARG A 77 5.89 5.27 -4.59
N ILE A 78 6.26 5.10 -3.32
CA ILE A 78 7.61 5.38 -2.81
C ILE A 78 8.61 4.31 -3.24
N PHE A 79 8.20 3.04 -3.20
CA PHE A 79 9.01 1.90 -3.59
C PHE A 79 8.42 1.24 -4.85
N PRO A 80 8.94 1.55 -6.05
CA PRO A 80 8.45 0.99 -7.30
C PRO A 80 8.45 -0.54 -7.27
N ARG A 81 7.40 -1.15 -7.82
CA ARG A 81 7.28 -2.61 -7.94
C ARG A 81 7.16 -3.01 -9.40
N SER A 82 7.86 -4.08 -9.77
CA SER A 82 7.69 -4.71 -11.07
C SER A 82 6.50 -5.66 -11.02
N PRO A 83 5.62 -5.73 -12.05
CA PRO A 83 4.45 -6.62 -12.03
C PRO A 83 4.77 -8.10 -11.78
N GLN A 84 5.99 -8.54 -12.11
CA GLN A 84 6.51 -9.90 -11.87
C GLN A 84 6.72 -10.21 -10.39
N VAL A 85 6.52 -9.27 -9.48
CA VAL A 85 6.58 -9.51 -8.03
C VAL A 85 5.42 -10.38 -7.54
N ILE A 86 4.27 -10.33 -8.23
CA ILE A 86 3.08 -11.11 -7.84
C ILE A 86 3.40 -12.62 -7.89
N GLY A 87 3.07 -13.32 -6.81
CA GLY A 87 3.30 -14.75 -6.60
C GLY A 87 4.72 -15.11 -6.18
N ARG A 88 5.67 -14.16 -6.19
CA ARG A 88 7.02 -14.39 -5.68
C ARG A 88 7.03 -14.36 -4.15
N LEU A 89 7.89 -15.20 -3.58
CA LEU A 89 8.26 -15.13 -2.18
C LEU A 89 8.80 -13.73 -1.86
N VAL A 90 8.29 -13.11 -0.80
CA VAL A 90 8.66 -11.76 -0.37
C VAL A 90 10.16 -11.66 -0.09
N GLN A 91 10.78 -12.73 0.41
CA GLN A 91 12.22 -12.80 0.67
C GLN A 91 13.05 -12.52 -0.60
N ASN A 92 12.56 -12.94 -1.77
CA ASN A 92 13.20 -12.72 -3.06
C ASN A 92 12.97 -11.31 -3.64
N CYS A 93 12.23 -10.47 -2.92
CA CYS A 93 11.87 -9.11 -3.31
C CYS A 93 12.64 -8.05 -2.52
N HIS A 94 13.43 -8.46 -1.52
CA HIS A 94 14.20 -7.57 -0.65
C HIS A 94 15.72 -7.79 -0.81
N PRO A 95 16.52 -6.71 -0.70
CA PRO A 95 17.98 -6.84 -0.64
C PRO A 95 18.45 -7.67 0.57
N PRO A 96 19.65 -8.28 0.50
CA PRO A 96 20.20 -9.11 1.60
C PRO A 96 20.25 -8.41 2.96
N LYS A 97 20.49 -7.09 2.98
CA LYS A 97 20.56 -6.29 4.21
C LYS A 97 19.23 -6.17 4.97
N SER A 98 18.09 -6.37 4.30
CA SER A 98 16.75 -6.17 4.88
C SER A 98 15.92 -7.45 4.93
N VAL A 99 16.29 -8.48 4.16
CA VAL A 99 15.50 -9.72 4.07
C VAL A 99 15.37 -10.43 5.43
N GLY A 100 16.43 -10.41 6.25
CA GLY A 100 16.39 -11.01 7.60
C GLY A 100 15.40 -10.31 8.53
N THR A 101 15.32 -8.97 8.46
CA THR A 101 14.33 -8.20 9.24
C THR A 101 12.91 -8.49 8.79
N VAL A 102 12.67 -8.53 7.47
CA VAL A 102 11.34 -8.88 6.94
C VAL A 102 10.94 -10.29 7.36
N GLN A 103 11.86 -11.25 7.28
CA GLN A 103 11.59 -12.63 7.72
C GLN A 103 11.20 -12.68 9.20
N ALA A 104 11.95 -12.00 10.07
CA ALA A 104 11.67 -11.98 11.51
C ALA A 104 10.28 -11.41 11.83
N ILE A 105 9.82 -10.40 11.09
CA ILE A 105 8.46 -9.84 11.22
C ILE A 105 7.41 -10.88 10.80
N LEU A 106 7.59 -11.54 9.66
CA LEU A 106 6.63 -12.55 9.19
C LEU A 106 6.54 -13.75 10.15
N ASP A 107 7.67 -14.17 10.69
CA ASP A 107 7.72 -15.26 11.67
C ASP A 107 7.03 -14.85 12.98
N SER A 108 7.26 -13.62 13.49
CA SER A 108 6.59 -13.15 14.70
C SER A 108 5.07 -13.07 14.53
N PHE A 109 4.60 -12.68 13.35
CA PHE A 109 3.17 -12.62 13.03
C PHE A 109 2.53 -14.01 12.91
N LYS A 110 3.19 -14.95 12.23
CA LYS A 110 2.71 -16.33 12.11
C LYS A 110 2.63 -17.04 13.46
N GLU A 111 3.62 -16.79 14.32
CA GLU A 111 3.68 -17.36 15.68
C GLU A 111 2.74 -16.65 16.67
N GLY A 112 2.11 -15.55 16.26
CA GLY A 112 1.23 -14.77 17.15
C GLY A 112 1.95 -14.02 18.25
N ARG A 113 3.27 -13.79 18.11
CA ARG A 113 4.06 -13.00 19.07
C ARG A 113 3.79 -11.51 18.96
N GLU A 114 3.55 -11.05 17.73
CA GLU A 114 3.29 -9.64 17.42
C GLU A 114 2.17 -9.56 16.37
N ASP A 115 1.45 -8.45 16.35
CA ASP A 115 0.46 -8.14 15.32
C ASP A 115 0.85 -6.92 14.48
N THR A 116 1.86 -6.17 14.93
CA THR A 116 2.36 -4.98 14.23
C THR A 116 3.87 -4.89 14.32
N ALA A 117 4.48 -4.32 13.28
CA ALA A 117 5.87 -3.90 13.27
C ALA A 117 5.99 -2.57 12.53
N GLU A 118 6.79 -1.65 13.05
CA GLU A 118 6.87 -0.28 12.56
C GLU A 118 8.31 0.17 12.43
N PHE A 119 8.62 0.86 11.34
CA PHE A 119 9.86 1.62 11.21
C PHE A 119 9.68 2.82 10.29
N TYR A 120 10.65 3.72 10.35
CA TYR A 120 10.66 4.93 9.55
C TYR A 120 12.08 5.28 9.13
N LEU A 121 12.20 5.96 8.01
CA LEU A 121 13.48 6.39 7.46
C LEU A 121 13.34 7.69 6.68
N THR A 122 14.41 8.46 6.63
CA THR A 122 14.49 9.63 5.76
C THR A 122 15.24 9.27 4.50
N MET A 123 14.62 9.46 3.34
CA MET A 123 15.24 9.21 2.04
C MET A 123 14.83 10.28 1.05
N GLN A 124 15.80 10.86 0.32
CA GLN A 124 15.55 11.89 -0.70
C GLN A 124 14.69 13.06 -0.18
N GLY A 125 14.91 13.48 1.07
CA GLY A 125 14.16 14.58 1.69
C GLY A 125 12.74 14.20 2.16
N LYS A 126 12.32 12.94 2.01
CA LYS A 126 11.04 12.43 2.47
C LYS A 126 11.18 11.67 3.78
N PHE A 127 10.27 11.91 4.72
CA PHE A 127 10.08 11.06 5.88
C PHE A 127 9.13 9.92 5.53
N VAL A 128 9.68 8.74 5.33
CA VAL A 128 8.94 7.53 4.94
C VAL A 128 8.63 6.73 6.19
N HIS A 129 7.34 6.46 6.40
CA HIS A 129 6.83 5.66 7.50
C HIS A 129 6.27 4.35 6.96
N ILE A 130 6.65 3.23 7.59
CA ILE A 130 6.36 1.89 7.10
C ILE A 130 5.83 1.07 8.27
N GLN A 131 4.69 0.43 8.06
CA GLN A 131 4.04 -0.43 9.05
C GLN A 131 3.65 -1.75 8.43
N TYR A 132 3.87 -2.82 9.16
CA TYR A 132 3.42 -4.16 8.85
C TYR A 132 2.34 -4.56 9.85
N TYR A 133 1.31 -5.23 9.37
CA TYR A 133 0.20 -5.74 10.17
C TYR A 133 -0.02 -7.22 9.89
N ALA A 134 -0.18 -8.01 10.94
CA ALA A 134 -0.69 -9.37 10.83
C ALA A 134 -2.17 -9.31 10.44
N VAL A 135 -2.51 -9.83 9.26
CA VAL A 135 -3.90 -9.94 8.82
C VAL A 135 -4.42 -11.27 9.32
N ARG A 136 -5.46 -11.23 10.16
CA ARG A 136 -6.09 -12.42 10.74
C ARG A 136 -7.57 -12.48 10.38
N SER A 137 -8.11 -13.68 10.27
CA SER A 137 -9.56 -13.89 10.20
C SER A 137 -10.22 -13.67 11.56
N MET A 138 -11.56 -13.67 11.60
CA MET A 138 -12.32 -13.47 12.83
C MET A 138 -12.07 -14.52 13.92
N ASP A 139 -11.60 -15.71 13.54
CA ASP A 139 -11.20 -16.80 14.44
C ASP A 139 -9.73 -16.71 14.90
N GLY A 140 -8.99 -15.69 14.47
CA GLY A 140 -7.59 -15.47 14.81
C GLY A 140 -6.58 -16.14 13.88
N SER A 141 -7.01 -16.90 12.88
CA SER A 141 -6.10 -17.56 11.93
C SER A 141 -5.33 -16.54 11.09
N TYR A 142 -4.02 -16.74 10.94
CA TYR A 142 -3.16 -15.85 10.15
C TYR A 142 -3.44 -16.02 8.64
N LEU A 143 -3.86 -14.94 7.99
CA LEU A 143 -4.17 -14.89 6.56
C LEU A 143 -3.01 -14.35 5.72
N GLY A 144 -2.12 -13.59 6.34
CA GLY A 144 -1.01 -12.94 5.66
C GLY A 144 -0.56 -11.67 6.38
N THR A 145 0.27 -10.89 5.69
CA THR A 145 0.82 -9.63 6.17
C THR A 145 0.44 -8.48 5.24
N LEU A 146 -0.03 -7.39 5.83
CA LEU A 146 -0.25 -6.12 5.14
C LEU A 146 0.95 -5.20 5.40
N GLU A 147 1.65 -4.80 4.36
CA GLU A 147 2.64 -3.72 4.38
C GLU A 147 1.96 -2.42 3.95
N VAL A 148 2.08 -1.37 4.76
CA VAL A 148 1.62 -0.01 4.49
C VAL A 148 2.82 0.92 4.51
N THR A 149 2.97 1.74 3.47
CA THR A 149 4.04 2.74 3.37
C THR A 149 3.45 4.12 3.11
N GLN A 150 3.95 5.14 3.81
CA GLN A 150 3.48 6.52 3.70
C GLN A 150 4.64 7.50 3.56
N ASP A 151 4.49 8.47 2.64
CA ASP A 151 5.26 9.71 2.69
C ASP A 151 4.62 10.62 3.74
N ALA A 152 5.09 10.50 4.98
CA ALA A 152 4.56 11.22 6.11
C ALA A 152 5.24 12.59 6.31
N THR A 153 5.97 13.09 5.31
CA THR A 153 6.66 14.39 5.37
C THR A 153 5.69 15.52 5.65
N HIS A 154 4.56 15.55 4.94
CA HIS A 154 3.52 16.56 5.17
C HIS A 154 2.95 16.46 6.58
N LEU A 155 2.56 15.26 7.00
CA LEU A 155 1.98 15.01 8.33
C LEU A 155 2.93 15.41 9.45
N ARG A 156 4.22 15.08 9.33
CA ARG A 156 5.24 15.42 10.32
C ARG A 156 5.46 16.93 10.48
N ASN A 157 5.13 17.71 9.45
CA ASN A 157 5.26 19.18 9.45
C ASN A 157 3.98 19.90 9.90
N LEU A 158 2.85 19.21 10.08
CA LEU A 158 1.63 19.83 10.55
C LEU A 158 1.79 20.32 11.99
N SER A 159 1.26 21.51 12.28
CA SER A 159 1.21 22.09 13.62
C SER A 159 -0.08 22.88 13.79
N GLY A 160 -0.47 23.12 15.05
CA GLY A 160 -1.74 23.76 15.37
C GLY A 160 -2.93 22.91 14.93
N GLU A 161 -3.99 23.57 14.46
CA GLU A 161 -5.24 22.91 14.10
C GLU A 161 -5.82 23.51 12.81
N LYS A 162 -6.47 22.66 12.01
CA LYS A 162 -7.31 23.06 10.89
C LYS A 162 -8.66 22.35 11.01
N ARG A 163 -9.65 23.01 11.61
CA ARG A 163 -10.94 22.38 11.99
C ARG A 163 -11.95 22.29 10.84
N LEU A 164 -11.86 23.18 9.85
CA LEU A 164 -12.68 23.24 8.63
C LEU A 164 -11.83 23.85 7.49
N LEU A 165 -12.31 23.82 6.24
CA LEU A 165 -11.59 24.14 4.98
C LEU A 165 -10.66 25.36 5.04
#